data_AF-A0A847HXG6-F1
#
_entry.id   AF-A0A847HXG6-F1
#
_cell.length_a   1.000
_cell.length_b   1.000
_cell.length_c   1.000
_cell.angle_alpha   90.00
_cell.angle_beta   90.00
_cell.angle_gamma   90.00
#
_symmetry.space_group_name_H-M   'P 1'
#
loop_
_entity.id
_entity.type
_entity.pdbx_description
1 polymer ?
#
loop_
_entity_poly.entity_id
_entity_poly.type
_entity_poly.pdbx_seq_one_letter_code
_entity_poly.pdbx_strand_id
1 'polypeptide(L)'
;MLTRKVKTIGMVLAGGRGTRLHPLTWKRTKPSVPFGSKYRIIDFALNNMINSGIYGIYVLTQFKAQSLTEHIQRHWRFGAFLDDHFITLAPAQMYLYEQLGAEWYRGTADAIYQNLHLIDNH
;
A
#
# COMPACT_ATOMS: atom_id res chain seq x y z
N MET A 1 -13.10 20.45 18.59
CA MET A 1 -13.40 19.89 17.25
C MET A 1 -13.19 18.39 17.37
N LEU A 2 -14.24 17.57 17.31
CA LEU A 2 -14.11 16.12 17.46
C LEU A 2 -13.36 15.56 16.24
N THR A 3 -12.10 15.16 16.43
CA THR A 3 -11.36 14.37 15.44
C THR A 3 -12.10 13.06 15.24
N ARG A 4 -12.69 12.88 14.06
CA ARG A 4 -13.45 11.67 13.74
C ARG A 4 -12.43 10.55 13.54
N LYS A 5 -12.30 9.67 14.53
CA LYS A 5 -11.38 8.54 14.52
C LYS A 5 -11.68 7.64 13.31
N VAL A 6 -10.68 7.27 12.51
CA VAL A 6 -10.85 6.31 11.40
C VAL A 6 -11.28 4.98 12.03
N LYS A 7 -12.49 4.51 11.72
CA LYS A 7 -13.02 3.27 12.34
C LYS A 7 -12.35 1.99 11.82
N THR A 8 -11.85 2.01 10.59
CA THR A 8 -11.29 0.85 9.90
C THR A 8 -10.13 1.28 9.00
N ILE A 9 -8.97 0.64 9.17
CA ILE A 9 -7.79 0.84 8.32
C ILE A 9 -7.64 -0.33 7.35
N GLY A 10 -7.54 -0.04 6.06
CA GLY A 10 -7.19 -1.02 5.03
C GLY A 10 -5.68 -1.12 4.87
N MET A 11 -5.14 -2.34 4.82
CA MET A 11 -3.73 -2.58 4.49
C MET A 11 -3.60 -3.47 3.26
N VAL A 12 -3.03 -2.92 2.18
CA VAL A 12 -2.82 -3.62 0.91
C VAL A 12 -1.37 -4.08 0.80
N LEU A 13 -1.15 -5.40 0.77
CA LEU A 13 0.17 -6.00 0.62
C LEU A 13 0.63 -5.97 -0.85
N ALA A 14 1.38 -4.94 -1.22
CA ALA A 14 1.83 -4.68 -2.59
C ALA A 14 3.32 -4.99 -2.87
N GLY A 15 3.97 -5.76 -1.98
CA GLY A 15 5.39 -6.12 -2.06
C GLY A 15 5.74 -7.30 -2.99
N GLY A 16 4.77 -7.99 -3.58
CA GLY A 16 5.03 -9.21 -4.36
C GLY A 16 5.90 -8.99 -5.61
N ARG A 17 7.02 -9.73 -5.73
CA ARG A 17 7.94 -9.67 -6.89
C ARG A 17 7.29 -10.12 -8.21
N GLY A 18 6.31 -11.02 -8.16
CA GLY A 18 5.56 -11.47 -9.34
C GLY A 18 6.42 -12.14 -10.41
N THR A 19 7.38 -12.98 -10.01
CA THR A 19 8.37 -13.62 -10.91
C THR A 19 7.73 -14.43 -12.04
N ARG A 20 6.60 -15.09 -11.76
CA ARG A 20 5.81 -15.85 -12.75
C ARG A 20 5.22 -15.01 -13.88
N LEU A 21 5.17 -13.69 -13.73
CA LEU A 21 4.68 -12.75 -14.75
C LEU A 21 5.81 -12.10 -15.54
N HIS A 22 7.04 -12.61 -15.44
CA HIS A 22 8.11 -12.16 -16.31
C HIS A 22 7.71 -12.32 -17.80
N PRO A 23 7.96 -11.34 -18.69
CA PRO A 23 8.75 -10.11 -18.50
C PRO A 23 7.97 -8.90 -17.96
N LEU A 24 6.66 -9.01 -17.74
CA LEU A 24 5.80 -7.89 -17.34
C LEU A 24 6.18 -7.27 -15.99
N THR A 25 6.89 -8.00 -15.12
CA THR A 25 7.37 -7.56 -13.81
C THR A 25 8.86 -7.23 -13.78
N TRP A 26 9.52 -7.07 -14.94
CA TRP A 26 10.95 -6.76 -15.02
C TRP A 26 11.31 -5.44 -14.32
N LYS A 27 10.55 -4.35 -14.54
CA LYS A 27 10.80 -3.03 -13.93
C LYS A 27 9.69 -2.53 -12.99
N ARG A 28 8.76 -3.39 -12.60
CA ARG A 28 7.57 -3.00 -11.81
C ARG A 28 7.09 -4.12 -10.90
N THR A 29 6.31 -3.76 -9.88
CA THR A 29 5.61 -4.74 -9.04
C THR A 29 4.45 -5.41 -9.77
N LYS A 30 4.04 -6.60 -9.31
CA LYS A 30 2.81 -7.25 -9.83
C LYS A 30 1.57 -6.34 -9.73
N PRO A 31 1.30 -5.64 -8.61
CA PRO A 31 0.18 -4.71 -8.52
C PRO A 31 0.24 -3.54 -9.52
N SER A 32 1.43 -3.20 -10.03
CA SER A 32 1.62 -2.14 -11.03
C SER A 32 1.39 -2.57 -12.47
N VAL A 33 1.12 -3.85 -12.72
CA VAL A 33 0.90 -4.36 -14.08
C VAL A 33 -0.38 -3.71 -14.64
N PRO A 34 -0.33 -3.11 -15.86
CA PRO A 34 -1.52 -2.59 -16.52
C PRO A 34 -2.57 -3.67 -16.78
N PHE A 35 -3.84 -3.32 -16.65
CA PHE A 35 -4.97 -4.20 -16.88
C PHE A 35 -6.14 -3.39 -17.47
N GLY A 36 -6.82 -3.92 -18.48
CA GLY A 36 -8.02 -3.28 -19.03
C GLY A 36 -7.81 -1.83 -19.50
N SER A 37 -6.76 -1.60 -20.30
CA SER A 37 -6.35 -0.28 -20.84
C SER A 37 -5.82 0.70 -19.78
N LYS A 38 -6.69 1.25 -18.94
CA LYS A 38 -6.36 2.39 -18.06
C LYS A 38 -6.05 2.00 -16.62
N TYR A 39 -6.37 0.77 -16.22
CA TYR A 39 -6.22 0.34 -14.84
C TYR A 39 -4.89 -0.38 -14.62
N ARG A 40 -4.59 -0.58 -13.35
CA ARG A 40 -3.59 -1.51 -12.85
C ARG A 40 -4.25 -2.51 -11.91
N ILE A 41 -3.59 -3.64 -11.69
CA ILE A 41 -4.11 -4.70 -10.82
C ILE A 41 -4.47 -4.15 -9.42
N ILE A 42 -3.70 -3.20 -8.87
CA ILE A 42 -4.01 -2.63 -7.55
C ILE A 42 -5.35 -1.87 -7.50
N ASP A 43 -5.82 -1.32 -8.63
CA ASP A 43 -7.01 -0.48 -8.65
C ASP A 43 -8.26 -1.26 -8.25
N PHE A 44 -8.30 -2.56 -8.50
CA PHE A 44 -9.41 -3.42 -8.08
C PHE A 44 -9.50 -3.50 -6.55
N ALA A 45 -8.36 -3.66 -5.87
CA ALA A 45 -8.33 -3.72 -4.40
C ALA A 45 -8.73 -2.37 -3.78
N LEU A 46 -8.22 -1.26 -4.33
CA LEU A 46 -8.51 0.09 -3.83
C LEU A 46 -9.97 0.48 -4.06
N ASN A 47 -10.52 0.23 -5.25
CA ASN A 47 -11.93 0.46 -5.53
C ASN A 47 -12.83 -0.37 -4.61
N ASN A 48 -12.50 -1.64 -4.36
CA ASN A 48 -13.28 -2.47 -3.46
C ASN A 48 -13.31 -1.91 -2.02
N MET A 49 -12.17 -1.45 -1.50
CA MET A 49 -12.11 -0.83 -0.18
C MET A 49 -12.95 0.45 -0.10
N ILE A 50 -12.80 1.34 -1.09
CA ILE A 50 -13.54 2.62 -1.13
C ILE A 50 -15.05 2.39 -1.28
N ASN A 51 -15.46 1.49 -2.19
CA ASN A 51 -16.88 1.14 -2.36
C ASN A 51 -17.47 0.45 -1.12
N SER A 52 -16.63 -0.07 -0.23
CA SER A 52 -17.03 -0.66 1.06
C SER A 52 -16.95 0.33 2.23
N GLY A 53 -16.67 1.61 2.00
CA GLY A 53 -16.57 2.62 3.06
C GLY A 53 -15.23 2.61 3.83
N ILE A 54 -14.19 1.97 3.30
CA ILE A 54 -12.84 1.98 3.89
C ILE A 54 -12.01 3.02 3.15
N TYR A 55 -11.75 4.15 3.81
CA TYR A 55 -11.08 5.30 3.20
C TYR A 55 -9.68 5.58 3.72
N GLY A 56 -9.31 5.05 4.91
CA GLY A 56 -7.94 5.08 5.41
C GLY A 56 -7.19 3.83 4.97
N ILE A 57 -6.34 3.94 3.95
CA ILE A 57 -5.68 2.80 3.31
C ILE A 57 -4.17 3.00 3.28
N TYR A 58 -3.43 2.03 3.78
CA TYR A 58 -1.99 1.91 3.60
C TYR A 58 -1.65 0.86 2.53
N VAL A 59 -0.76 1.22 1.60
CA VAL A 59 -0.25 0.32 0.57
C VAL A 59 1.19 -0.04 0.93
N LEU A 60 1.40 -1.27 1.42
CA LEU A 60 2.70 -1.75 1.87
C LEU A 60 3.54 -2.20 0.68
N THR A 61 4.66 -1.53 0.42
CA THR A 61 5.53 -1.79 -0.75
C THR A 61 6.92 -2.27 -0.33
N GLN A 62 7.61 -3.02 -1.19
CA GLN A 62 8.95 -3.56 -0.88
C GLN A 62 9.88 -3.46 -2.10
N PHE A 63 9.63 -4.22 -3.16
CA PHE A 63 10.49 -4.25 -4.36
C PHE A 63 9.93 -3.36 -5.47
N LYS A 64 10.79 -2.78 -6.32
CA LYS A 64 10.45 -2.14 -7.62
C LYS A 64 9.21 -1.22 -7.59
N ALA A 65 9.03 -0.47 -6.50
CA ALA A 65 7.78 0.23 -6.19
C ALA A 65 7.57 1.55 -6.95
N GLN A 66 8.59 2.12 -7.60
CA GLN A 66 8.51 3.44 -8.23
C GLN A 66 7.28 3.61 -9.14
N SER A 67 7.04 2.67 -10.06
CA SER A 67 5.88 2.74 -10.95
C SER A 67 4.56 2.71 -10.18
N LEU A 68 4.48 1.93 -9.09
CA LEU A 68 3.31 1.90 -8.21
C LEU A 68 3.11 3.24 -7.52
N THR A 69 4.20 3.80 -6.99
CA THR A 69 4.21 5.07 -6.29
C THR A 69 3.65 6.19 -7.16
N GLU A 70 4.17 6.32 -8.39
CA GLU A 70 3.68 7.32 -9.35
C GLU A 70 2.20 7.12 -9.69
N HIS A 71 1.73 5.87 -9.77
CA HIS A 71 0.33 5.58 -10.08
C HIS A 71 -0.61 6.01 -8.96
N ILE A 72 -0.28 5.66 -7.72
CA ILE A 72 -1.05 6.06 -6.53
C ILE A 72 -1.06 7.58 -6.40
N GLN A 73 0.11 8.22 -6.49
CA GLN A 73 0.21 9.67 -6.37
C GLN A 73 -0.55 10.43 -7.47
N ARG A 74 -0.68 9.88 -8.67
CA ARG A 74 -1.40 10.54 -9.76
C ARG A 74 -2.91 10.31 -9.73
N HIS A 75 -3.35 9.09 -9.42
CA HIS A 75 -4.75 8.68 -9.63
C HIS A 75 -5.54 8.49 -8.33
N TRP A 76 -4.88 8.39 -7.18
CA TRP A 76 -5.50 8.05 -5.90
C TRP A 76 -5.29 9.16 -4.84
N ARG A 77 -5.47 10.42 -5.24
CA ARG A 77 -5.43 11.57 -4.33
C ARG A 77 -6.83 11.91 -3.84
N PHE A 78 -7.02 11.93 -2.53
CA PHE A 78 -8.20 12.53 -1.92
C PHE A 78 -8.04 14.05 -1.88
N GLY A 79 -9.17 14.78 -1.95
CA GLY A 79 -9.18 16.23 -1.76
C GLY A 79 -8.83 16.59 -0.31
N ALA A 80 -8.24 17.77 -0.11
CA ALA A 80 -7.69 18.24 1.18
C ALA A 80 -8.72 18.50 2.30
N PHE A 81 -9.97 18.05 2.15
CA PHE A 81 -11.07 18.39 3.04
C PHE A 81 -11.42 17.28 4.05
N LEU A 82 -10.80 16.10 3.96
CA LEU A 82 -11.09 14.95 4.81
C LEU A 82 -9.80 14.31 5.32
N ASP A 83 -9.38 14.66 6.54
CA ASP A 83 -8.15 14.16 7.16
C ASP A 83 -8.15 12.63 7.37
N ASP A 84 -9.34 12.01 7.42
CA ASP A 84 -9.58 10.58 7.62
C ASP A 84 -9.63 9.77 6.31
N HIS A 85 -9.51 10.42 5.15
CA HIS A 85 -9.55 9.77 3.82
C HIS A 85 -8.18 9.84 3.16
N PHE A 86 -7.47 8.72 3.08
CA PHE A 86 -6.14 8.66 2.51
C PHE A 86 -5.82 7.31 1.86
N ILE A 87 -5.04 7.35 0.79
CA ILE A 87 -4.28 6.18 0.31
C ILE A 87 -2.81 6.56 0.38
N THR A 88 -2.10 5.97 1.34
CA THR A 88 -0.70 6.30 1.63
C THR A 88 0.19 5.09 1.38
N LEU A 89 1.31 5.31 0.72
CA LEU A 89 2.33 4.28 0.53
C LEU A 89 3.17 4.14 1.79
N ALA A 90 3.32 2.92 2.27
CA ALA A 90 4.23 2.57 3.35
C ALA A 90 5.32 1.64 2.79
N PRO A 91 6.48 2.19 2.39
CA PRO A 91 7.60 1.37 1.92
C PRO A 91 8.16 0.53 3.06
N ALA A 92 8.79 -0.59 2.72
CA ALA A 92 9.51 -1.41 3.69
C ALA A 92 10.57 -0.57 4.41
N GLN A 93 10.43 -0.49 5.73
CA GLN A 93 11.29 0.28 6.62
C GLN A 93 11.87 -0.64 7.68
N MET A 94 13.15 -0.48 7.98
CA MET A 94 13.85 -1.27 9.00
C MET A 94 13.60 -0.70 10.40
N TYR A 95 12.35 -0.41 10.77
CA TYR A 95 12.05 0.17 12.09
C TYR A 95 12.39 -0.76 13.25
N LEU A 96 12.28 -2.07 13.03
CA LEU A 96 12.61 -3.08 14.02
C LEU A 96 14.03 -3.63 13.83
N TYR A 97 14.95 -2.84 13.26
CA TYR A 97 16.32 -3.28 12.94
C TYR A 97 17.03 -3.93 14.14
N GLU A 98 16.94 -3.34 15.33
CA GLU A 98 17.58 -3.88 16.54
C GLU A 98 17.03 -5.25 16.96
N GLN A 99 15.76 -5.53 16.63
CA GLN A 99 15.08 -6.78 16.99
C GLN A 99 15.15 -7.82 15.87
N LEU A 100 15.15 -7.37 14.61
CA LEU A 100 14.93 -8.21 13.43
C LEU A 100 16.13 -8.27 12.49
N GLY A 101 17.15 -7.45 12.69
CA GLY A 101 18.34 -7.34 11.84
C GLY A 101 18.10 -6.54 10.55
N ALA A 102 19.07 -6.64 9.62
CA ALA A 102 19.07 -5.96 8.32
C ALA A 102 18.12 -6.60 7.28
N GLU A 103 16.95 -7.07 7.72
CA GLU A 103 15.97 -7.69 6.84
C GLU A 103 14.84 -6.71 6.51
N TRP A 104 14.40 -6.71 5.24
CA TRP A 104 13.10 -6.12 4.88
C TRP A 104 11.96 -7.01 5.39
N TYR A 105 10.76 -6.89 4.82
CA TYR A 105 9.68 -7.82 5.13
C TYR A 105 10.09 -9.26 4.82
N ARG A 106 10.11 -10.09 5.86
CA ARG A 106 10.36 -11.55 5.79
C ARG A 106 9.17 -12.30 5.20
N GLY A 107 8.01 -11.67 5.19
CA GLY A 107 6.76 -12.22 4.68
C GLY A 107 5.61 -11.22 4.79
N THR A 108 4.40 -11.68 4.44
CA THR A 108 3.19 -10.86 4.47
C THR A 108 2.77 -10.46 5.88
N ALA A 109 2.85 -11.38 6.84
CA ALA A 109 2.54 -11.10 8.24
C ALA A 109 3.56 -10.11 8.86
N ASP A 110 4.84 -10.29 8.53
CA ASP A 110 5.91 -9.39 8.98
C ASP A 110 5.76 -7.97 8.41
N ALA A 111 5.26 -7.84 7.17
CA ALA A 111 4.92 -6.53 6.62
C ALA A 111 3.86 -5.79 7.46
N ILE A 112 2.85 -6.50 7.99
CA ILE A 112 1.87 -5.90 8.90
C ILE A 112 2.54 -5.58 10.25
N TYR A 113 3.29 -6.53 10.81
CA TYR A 113 3.93 -6.39 12.13
C TYR A 113 4.85 -5.16 12.21
N GLN A 114 5.73 -4.97 11.23
CA GLN A 114 6.63 -3.81 11.18
C GLN A 114 5.89 -2.47 11.01
N ASN A 115 4.63 -2.49 10.57
CA ASN A 115 3.80 -1.30 10.32
C ASN A 115 2.65 -1.13 11.32
N LEU A 116 2.64 -1.84 12.45
CA LEU A 116 1.59 -1.72 13.46
C LEU A 116 1.43 -0.27 13.98
N HIS A 117 2.54 0.47 14.09
CA HIS A 117 2.54 1.88 14.49
C HIS A 117 1.64 2.78 13.59
N LEU A 118 1.41 2.40 12.33
CA LEU A 118 0.52 3.14 11.43
C LEU A 118 -0.96 3.01 11.83
N ILE A 119 -1.31 1.96 12.57
CA ILE A 119 -2.66 1.75 13.10
C ILE A 119 -2.85 2.59 14.37
N ASP A 120 -1.83 2.63 15.24
CA ASP A 120 -1.89 3.34 16.52
C ASP A 120 -2.03 4.88 16.38
N ASN A 121 -1.60 5.42 15.24
CA ASN A 121 -1.66 6.84 14.92
C ASN A 121 -3.08 7.34 14.54
N HIS A 122 -4.08 6.44 14.47
CA HIS A 122 -5.46 6.77 14.12
C HIS A 122 -6.47 6.34 15.17
#